data_AF-V8NCX2-F1
#
_entry.id   AF-V8NCX2-F1
#
_cell.length_a   1.000
_cell.length_b   1.000
_cell.length_c   1.000
_cell.angle_alpha   90.00
_cell.angle_beta   90.00
_cell.angle_gamma   90.00
#
_symmetry.space_group_name_H-M   'P 1'
#
loop_
_entity.id
_entity.type
_entity.pdbx_description
1 polymer ?
#
loop_
_entity_poly.entity_id
_entity_poly.type
_entity_poly.pdbx_seq_one_letter_code
_entity_poly.pdbx_strand_id
1 'polypeptide(L)'
;MEGFAVLSLLFNVALIAILCARGGQHEDSLRHGNFTHQDTLELCPQRASLLHLELFFILCFMCEFATRLVSCPDKRRFFRKALNVVDFLALFPVCLDLFFSRRGHQPALPCWLNLFRVVYILKLLKVFQLLETPRMLRVLPYVLRSVLKDIAILMWVFLFEILFFGSIMLFADLIEGHPDRLMHDIFSSFWWAVITLTTIGYGDMSPFQPAGKVIGACTMLCGLLTIIVPIPIFFIKFKHHYTSAVIKEKRKGKGKAMAATASSEV
;
A
#
# COMPACT_ATOMS: atom_id res chain seq x y z
N MET A 1 11.05 -0.37 23.83
CA MET A 1 9.86 -0.76 23.04
C MET A 1 10.10 -0.61 21.53
N GLU A 2 10.83 0.40 21.08
CA GLU A 2 11.11 0.64 19.64
C GLU A 2 11.90 -0.50 18.97
N GLY A 3 12.94 -1.05 19.64
CA GLY A 3 13.71 -2.18 19.10
C GLY A 3 12.90 -3.45 18.85
N PHE A 4 11.90 -3.74 19.69
CA PHE A 4 10.99 -4.87 19.48
C PHE A 4 10.05 -4.65 18.28
N ALA A 5 9.62 -3.41 18.03
CA ALA A 5 8.78 -3.09 16.88
C ALA A 5 9.55 -3.20 15.56
N VAL A 6 10.82 -2.77 15.54
CA VAL A 6 11.70 -2.91 14.36
C VAL A 6 12.01 -4.37 14.06
N LEU A 7 12.32 -5.17 15.09
CA LEU A 7 12.57 -6.60 14.95
C LEU A 7 11.33 -7.34 14.43
N SER A 8 10.14 -7.04 14.99
CA SER A 8 8.87 -7.58 14.51
C SER A 8 8.60 -7.17 13.06
N LEU A 9 8.92 -5.94 12.66
CA LEU A 9 8.75 -5.50 11.27
C LEU A 9 9.67 -6.27 10.31
N LEU A 10 10.96 -6.37 10.61
CA LEU A 10 11.93 -7.12 9.80
C LEU A 10 11.47 -8.56 9.60
N PHE A 11 10.94 -9.17 10.66
CA PHE A 11 10.38 -10.50 10.63
C PHE A 11 9.13 -10.61 9.73
N ASN A 12 8.22 -9.62 9.77
CA ASN A 12 7.05 -9.59 8.89
C ASN A 12 7.43 -9.36 7.42
N VAL A 13 8.43 -8.52 7.14
CA VAL A 13 8.95 -8.30 5.78
C VAL A 13 9.59 -9.57 5.23
N ALA A 14 10.38 -10.27 6.05
CA ALA A 14 10.96 -11.57 5.68
C ALA A 14 9.88 -12.61 5.36
N LEU A 15 8.83 -12.72 6.19
CA LEU A 15 7.68 -13.61 5.93
C LEU A 15 7.00 -13.30 4.59
N ILE A 16 6.80 -12.02 4.26
CA ILE A 16 6.19 -11.62 2.99
C ILE A 16 7.11 -11.92 1.81
N ALA A 17 8.42 -11.67 1.94
CA ALA A 17 9.38 -12.02 0.90
C ALA A 17 9.38 -13.53 0.60
N ILE A 18 9.33 -14.37 1.65
CA ILE A 18 9.22 -15.83 1.53
C ILE A 18 7.89 -16.22 0.86
N LEU A 19 6.78 -15.58 1.22
CA LEU A 19 5.47 -15.83 0.62
C LEU A 19 5.43 -15.42 -0.87
N CYS A 20 6.03 -14.28 -1.23
CA CYS A 20 6.17 -13.84 -2.61
C CYS A 20 7.05 -14.80 -3.42
N ALA A 21 8.17 -15.26 -2.86
CA ALA A 21 9.03 -16.26 -3.49
C ALA A 21 8.29 -17.58 -3.76
N ARG A 22 7.46 -18.03 -2.80
CA ARG A 22 6.59 -19.19 -2.98
C ARG A 22 5.51 -18.97 -4.04
N GLY A 23 4.92 -17.77 -4.09
CA GLY A 23 3.96 -17.38 -5.12
C GLY A 23 4.54 -17.45 -6.52
N GLY A 24 5.77 -16.92 -6.70
CA GLY A 24 6.50 -17.00 -7.96
C GLY A 24 6.76 -18.42 -8.42
N GLN A 25 7.23 -19.30 -7.51
CA GLN A 25 7.45 -20.72 -7.85
C GLN A 25 6.17 -21.46 -8.25
N HIS A 26 5.01 -21.04 -7.73
CA HIS A 26 3.73 -21.63 -8.14
C HIS A 26 3.32 -21.21 -9.56
N GLU A 27 3.62 -19.97 -9.94
CA GLU A 27 3.35 -19.45 -11.28
C GLU A 27 4.33 -20.02 -12.33
N ASP A 28 5.61 -20.16 -11.98
CA ASP A 28 6.63 -20.79 -12.83
C ASP A 28 6.30 -22.26 -13.13
N SER A 29 5.78 -22.98 -12.13
CA SER A 29 5.35 -24.37 -12.26
C SER A 29 4.08 -24.52 -13.12
N LEU A 30 3.24 -23.48 -13.21
CA LEU A 30 2.08 -23.44 -14.11
C LEU A 30 2.45 -23.00 -15.54
N ARG A 31 3.45 -22.13 -15.71
CA ARG A 31 3.96 -21.68 -17.02
C ARG A 31 4.82 -22.73 -17.71
N HIS A 32 5.60 -23.51 -16.96
CA HIS A 32 6.40 -24.60 -17.50
C HIS A 32 5.69 -25.95 -17.35
N GLY A 33 4.58 -26.14 -18.07
CA GLY A 33 3.88 -27.43 -18.20
C GLY A 33 4.67 -28.52 -18.96
N ASN A 34 5.96 -28.32 -19.20
CA ASN A 34 6.86 -29.22 -19.94
C ASN A 34 8.19 -29.42 -19.18
N PHE A 35 8.11 -29.69 -17.87
CA PHE A 35 9.30 -29.96 -17.05
C PHE A 35 9.84 -31.37 -17.29
N THR A 36 11.13 -31.46 -17.60
CA THR A 36 11.89 -32.72 -17.60
C THR A 36 12.09 -33.20 -16.16
N HIS A 37 12.19 -34.52 -15.99
CA HIS A 37 12.26 -35.22 -14.70
C HIS A 37 13.43 -34.77 -13.77
N GLN A 38 14.40 -34.04 -14.33
CA GLN A 38 15.59 -33.53 -13.65
C GLN A 38 15.28 -32.30 -12.77
N ASP A 39 14.47 -31.35 -13.27
CA ASP A 39 14.21 -30.09 -12.57
C ASP A 39 13.18 -30.26 -11.42
N THR A 40 12.33 -31.29 -11.50
CA THR A 40 11.40 -31.68 -10.41
C THR A 40 12.11 -32.15 -9.13
N LEU A 41 13.34 -32.65 -9.25
CA LEU A 41 14.10 -33.23 -8.13
C LEU A 41 14.83 -32.16 -7.30
N GLU A 42 15.22 -31.04 -7.91
CA GLU A 42 15.78 -29.89 -7.18
C GLU A 42 14.71 -28.96 -6.60
N LEU A 43 13.53 -28.86 -7.22
CA LEU A 43 12.41 -28.07 -6.69
C LEU A 43 11.78 -28.66 -5.42
N CYS A 44 11.75 -29.99 -5.26
CA CYS A 44 11.18 -30.66 -4.08
C CYS A 44 11.84 -30.28 -2.74
N PRO A 45 13.19 -30.38 -2.58
CA PRO A 45 13.86 -30.00 -1.34
C PRO A 45 13.74 -28.49 -1.06
N GLN A 46 13.78 -27.65 -2.10
CA GLN A 46 13.61 -26.20 -1.99
C GLN A 46 12.18 -25.82 -1.53
N ARG A 47 11.15 -26.48 -2.08
CA ARG A 47 9.74 -26.24 -1.72
C ARG A 47 9.44 -26.70 -0.29
N ALA A 48 10.04 -27.81 0.13
CA ALA A 48 9.93 -28.31 1.50
C ALA A 48 10.61 -27.36 2.50
N SER A 49 11.82 -26.87 2.21
CA SER A 49 12.52 -25.93 3.10
C SER A 49 11.79 -24.59 3.22
N LEU A 50 11.24 -24.06 2.13
CA LEU A 50 10.39 -22.86 2.14
C LEU A 50 9.12 -23.05 2.99
N LEU A 51 8.48 -24.22 2.95
CA LEU A 51 7.30 -24.52 3.77
C LEU A 51 7.62 -24.58 5.27
N HIS A 52 8.74 -25.22 5.66
CA HIS A 52 9.17 -25.29 7.06
C HIS A 52 9.52 -23.90 7.59
N LEU A 53 10.21 -23.10 6.77
CA LEU A 53 10.54 -21.72 7.08
C LEU A 53 9.26 -20.89 7.27
N GLU A 54 8.31 -20.95 6.34
CA GLU A 54 7.02 -20.28 6.43
C GLU A 54 6.26 -20.65 7.71
N LEU A 55 6.20 -21.93 8.05
CA LEU A 55 5.56 -22.41 9.28
C LEU A 55 6.27 -21.89 10.54
N PHE A 56 7.60 -21.87 10.55
CA PHE A 56 8.38 -21.29 11.64
C PHE A 56 8.06 -19.79 11.81
N PHE A 57 8.05 -19.03 10.71
CA PHE A 57 7.75 -17.60 10.76
C PHE A 57 6.32 -17.33 11.27
N ILE A 58 5.35 -18.13 10.84
CA ILE A 58 3.97 -18.07 11.31
C ILE A 58 3.88 -18.40 12.81
N LEU A 59 4.61 -19.41 13.28
CA LEU A 59 4.58 -19.82 14.68
C LEU A 59 5.15 -18.73 15.60
N CYS A 60 6.30 -18.13 15.26
CA CYS A 60 6.83 -17.05 16.08
C CYS A 60 5.90 -15.83 16.06
N PHE A 61 5.21 -15.55 14.93
CA PHE A 61 4.20 -14.50 14.87
C PHE A 61 3.00 -14.79 15.80
N MET A 62 2.52 -16.04 15.83
CA MET A 62 1.47 -16.47 16.76
C MET A 62 1.90 -16.28 18.22
N CYS A 63 3.14 -16.64 18.56
CA CYS A 63 3.70 -16.43 19.89
C CYS A 63 3.83 -14.95 20.24
N GLU A 64 4.29 -14.12 19.31
CA GLU A 64 4.36 -12.66 19.48
C GLU A 64 2.96 -12.04 19.70
N PHE A 65 1.97 -12.47 18.92
CA PHE A 65 0.59 -12.02 19.11
C PHE A 65 0.03 -12.47 20.46
N ALA A 66 0.26 -13.73 20.86
CA ALA A 66 -0.23 -14.29 22.11
C ALA A 66 0.39 -13.59 23.34
N THR A 67 1.71 -13.36 23.33
CA THR A 67 2.39 -12.63 24.40
C THR A 67 1.83 -11.21 24.55
N ARG A 68 1.62 -10.48 23.45
CA ARG A 68 0.98 -9.16 23.47
C ARG A 68 -0.45 -9.20 24.00
N LEU A 69 -1.23 -10.23 23.65
CA LEU A 69 -2.60 -10.40 24.12
C LEU A 69 -2.65 -10.69 25.64
N VAL A 70 -1.73 -11.50 26.15
CA VAL A 70 -1.64 -11.86 27.58
C VAL A 70 -1.11 -10.71 28.42
N SER A 71 -0.14 -9.95 27.92
CA SER A 71 0.44 -8.80 28.64
C SER A 71 -0.48 -7.56 28.69
N CYS A 72 -1.61 -7.55 27.98
CA CYS A 72 -2.53 -6.42 27.98
C CYS A 72 -3.58 -6.54 29.11
N PRO A 73 -3.71 -5.54 30.00
CA PRO A 73 -4.68 -5.57 31.09
C PRO A 73 -6.14 -5.50 30.61
N ASP A 74 -6.42 -4.82 29.48
CA ASP A 74 -7.76 -4.67 28.90
C ASP A 74 -7.86 -5.26 27.49
N LYS A 75 -8.38 -6.49 27.37
CA LYS A 75 -8.55 -7.21 26.08
C LYS A 75 -9.44 -6.45 25.09
N ARG A 76 -10.50 -5.78 25.57
CA ARG A 76 -11.43 -5.04 24.71
C ARG A 76 -10.81 -3.79 24.09
N ARG A 77 -9.88 -3.14 24.81
CA ARG A 77 -9.10 -2.01 24.29
C ARG A 77 -8.05 -2.50 23.28
N PHE A 78 -7.52 -3.70 23.47
CA PHE A 78 -6.58 -4.33 22.56
C PHE A 78 -7.20 -4.58 21.17
N PHE A 79 -8.40 -5.18 21.10
CA PHE A 79 -9.09 -5.45 19.82
C PHE A 79 -9.68 -4.20 19.14
N ARG A 80 -9.78 -3.06 19.82
CA ARG A 80 -10.21 -1.79 19.20
C ARG A 80 -9.09 -1.05 18.45
N LYS A 81 -7.83 -1.42 18.67
CA LYS A 81 -6.70 -0.82 17.94
C LYS A 81 -6.61 -1.46 16.56
N ALA A 82 -6.70 -0.65 15.49
CA ALA A 82 -6.68 -1.12 14.10
C ALA A 82 -5.49 -2.03 13.78
N LEU A 83 -4.30 -1.70 14.28
CA LEU A 83 -3.09 -2.50 14.10
C LEU A 83 -3.22 -3.93 14.65
N ASN A 84 -3.87 -4.11 15.81
CA ASN A 84 -4.07 -5.43 16.40
C ASN A 84 -5.16 -6.24 15.68
N VAL A 85 -6.13 -5.56 15.06
CA VAL A 85 -7.15 -6.20 14.21
C VAL A 85 -6.52 -6.74 12.94
N VAL A 86 -5.61 -5.98 12.32
CA VAL A 86 -4.84 -6.44 11.16
C VAL A 86 -4.02 -7.69 11.52
N ASP A 87 -3.38 -7.72 12.70
CA ASP A 87 -2.63 -8.90 13.18
C ASP A 87 -3.50 -10.15 13.28
N PHE A 88 -4.69 -9.99 13.87
CA PHE A 88 -5.66 -11.07 14.01
C PHE A 88 -6.19 -11.54 12.65
N LEU A 89 -6.57 -10.61 11.78
CA LEU A 89 -7.09 -10.92 10.46
C LEU A 89 -6.05 -11.63 9.58
N ALA A 90 -4.76 -11.34 9.79
CA ALA A 90 -3.68 -11.96 9.04
C ALA A 90 -3.27 -13.36 9.56
N LEU A 91 -3.83 -13.81 10.68
CA LEU A 91 -3.77 -15.21 11.15
C LEU A 91 -4.88 -16.06 10.55
N PHE A 92 -5.99 -15.43 10.20
CA PHE A 92 -7.20 -16.11 9.74
C PHE A 92 -6.97 -17.02 8.52
N PRO A 93 -6.26 -16.62 7.44
CA PRO A 93 -6.09 -17.48 6.28
C PRO A 93 -5.26 -18.73 6.58
N VAL A 94 -4.23 -18.64 7.46
CA VAL A 94 -3.44 -19.80 7.90
C VAL A 94 -4.29 -20.75 8.73
N CYS A 95 -5.07 -20.22 9.68
CA CYS A 95 -5.92 -21.03 10.54
C CYS A 95 -6.95 -21.80 9.73
N LEU A 96 -7.52 -21.17 8.69
CA LEU A 96 -8.43 -21.85 7.77
C LEU A 96 -7.72 -22.95 6.98
N ASP A 97 -6.55 -22.67 6.39
CA ASP A 97 -5.82 -23.64 5.57
C ASP A 97 -5.44 -24.91 6.36
N LEU A 98 -4.95 -24.74 7.59
CA LEU A 98 -4.65 -25.85 8.51
C LEU A 98 -5.91 -26.60 8.97
N PHE A 99 -7.02 -25.89 9.20
CA PHE A 99 -8.28 -26.49 9.62
C PHE A 99 -8.91 -27.36 8.52
N PHE A 100 -8.90 -26.88 7.27
CA PHE A 100 -9.39 -27.64 6.12
C PHE A 100 -8.47 -28.81 5.76
N SER A 101 -7.14 -28.62 5.77
CA SER A 101 -6.18 -29.70 5.53
C SER A 101 -6.30 -30.86 6.53
N ARG A 102 -6.56 -30.57 7.82
CA ARG A 102 -6.77 -31.61 8.85
C ARG A 102 -8.05 -32.42 8.67
N ARG A 103 -9.06 -31.89 7.99
CA ARG A 103 -10.35 -32.57 7.81
C ARG A 103 -10.38 -33.52 6.61
N GLY A 104 -9.25 -33.71 5.92
CA GLY A 104 -9.10 -34.67 4.81
C GLY A 104 -9.96 -34.36 3.58
N HIS A 105 -10.68 -33.23 3.59
CA HIS A 105 -11.40 -32.74 2.44
C HIS A 105 -10.40 -32.01 1.54
N GLN A 106 -10.04 -32.63 0.42
CA GLN A 106 -9.48 -31.94 -0.73
C GLN A 106 -10.62 -31.43 -1.62
N PRO A 107 -11.28 -30.30 -1.36
CA PRO A 107 -11.68 -29.49 -2.48
C PRO A 107 -10.44 -28.70 -2.89
N ALA A 108 -10.22 -28.55 -4.19
CA ALA A 108 -9.46 -27.42 -4.69
C ALA A 108 -10.00 -26.18 -3.95
N LEU A 109 -9.17 -25.59 -3.06
CA LEU A 109 -9.59 -24.44 -2.27
C LEU A 109 -10.13 -23.40 -3.25
N PRO A 110 -11.40 -22.99 -3.11
CA PRO A 110 -12.03 -22.21 -4.16
C PRO A 110 -11.34 -20.84 -4.28
N CYS A 111 -11.27 -20.29 -5.50
CA CYS A 111 -10.40 -19.17 -5.89
C CYS A 111 -10.40 -17.94 -4.93
N TRP A 112 -11.51 -17.71 -4.23
CA TRP A 112 -11.65 -16.69 -3.19
C TRP A 112 -10.73 -16.89 -1.98
N LEU A 113 -10.33 -18.12 -1.65
CA LEU A 113 -9.29 -18.39 -0.64
C LEU A 113 -7.89 -17.93 -1.07
N ASN A 114 -7.60 -17.92 -2.37
CA ASN A 114 -6.39 -17.27 -2.89
C ASN A 114 -6.47 -15.74 -2.78
N LEU A 115 -7.66 -15.13 -2.85
CA LEU A 115 -7.83 -13.69 -2.61
C LEU A 115 -7.50 -13.31 -1.15
N PHE A 116 -7.79 -14.19 -0.18
CA PHE A 116 -7.39 -13.98 1.21
C PHE A 116 -5.87 -14.01 1.41
N ARG A 117 -5.08 -14.46 0.42
CA ARG A 117 -3.61 -14.34 0.47
C ARG A 117 -3.14 -12.88 0.37
N VAL A 118 -3.94 -12.00 -0.23
CA VAL A 118 -3.67 -10.55 -0.24
C VAL A 118 -3.75 -9.95 1.17
N VAL A 119 -4.49 -10.58 2.09
CA VAL A 119 -4.56 -10.17 3.51
C VAL A 119 -3.20 -10.25 4.20
N TYR A 120 -2.27 -11.10 3.72
CA TYR A 120 -0.90 -11.11 4.25
C TYR A 120 -0.13 -9.82 3.91
N ILE A 121 -0.40 -9.19 2.75
CA ILE A 121 0.22 -7.92 2.37
C ILE A 121 -0.24 -6.80 3.31
N LEU A 122 -1.46 -6.90 3.86
CA LEU A 122 -1.94 -5.96 4.89
C LEU A 122 -1.08 -5.98 6.16
N LYS A 123 -0.26 -7.03 6.40
CA LYS A 123 0.74 -7.01 7.49
C LYS A 123 1.79 -5.92 7.29
N LEU A 124 2.07 -5.46 6.06
CA LEU A 124 2.94 -4.31 5.82
C LEU A 124 2.39 -3.02 6.43
N LEU A 125 1.08 -2.93 6.68
CA LEU A 125 0.50 -1.80 7.41
C LEU A 125 1.07 -1.67 8.83
N LYS A 126 1.71 -2.70 9.38
CA LYS A 126 2.50 -2.59 10.63
C LYS A 126 3.65 -1.60 10.53
N VAL A 127 4.18 -1.30 9.33
CA VAL A 127 5.18 -0.23 9.18
C VAL A 127 4.63 1.11 9.67
N PHE A 128 3.32 1.34 9.57
CA PHE A 128 2.67 2.52 10.12
C PHE A 128 2.78 2.60 11.64
N GLN A 129 3.01 1.50 12.35
CA GLN A 129 3.31 1.50 13.78
C GLN A 129 4.69 2.13 14.08
N LEU A 130 5.70 1.90 13.24
CA LEU A 130 6.98 2.62 13.33
C LEU A 130 6.79 4.10 13.02
N LEU A 131 5.89 4.39 12.06
CA LEU A 131 5.49 5.76 11.75
C LEU A 131 4.71 6.40 12.91
N GLU A 132 3.98 5.69 13.76
CA GLU A 132 3.35 6.28 14.96
C GLU A 132 4.33 6.65 16.09
N THR A 133 5.61 6.25 15.96
CA THR A 133 6.63 6.38 17.00
C THR A 133 7.14 7.83 17.16
N PRO A 134 7.49 8.58 16.10
CA PRO A 134 7.89 9.96 16.25
C PRO A 134 6.69 10.89 16.46
N ARG A 135 6.83 11.83 17.42
CA ARG A 135 5.82 12.86 17.75
C ARG A 135 5.29 13.62 16.51
N MET A 136 6.09 13.72 15.46
CA MET A 136 5.78 14.39 14.20
C MET A 136 4.66 13.70 13.41
N LEU A 137 4.59 12.37 13.42
CA LEU A 137 3.63 11.59 12.64
C LEU A 137 2.26 11.49 13.31
N ARG A 138 2.15 11.75 14.62
CA ARG A 138 0.84 11.87 15.31
C ARG A 138 0.05 13.09 14.85
N VAL A 139 0.72 14.12 14.34
CA VAL A 139 0.10 15.34 13.81
C VAL A 139 -0.33 15.15 12.35
N LEU A 140 0.30 14.21 11.64
CA LEU A 140 0.10 13.97 10.21
C LEU A 140 -1.37 13.65 9.83
N PRO A 141 -2.14 12.81 10.55
CA PRO A 141 -3.53 12.54 10.20
C PRO A 141 -4.42 13.78 10.29
N TYR A 142 -4.12 14.67 11.24
CA TYR A 142 -4.88 15.90 11.45
C TYR A 142 -4.60 16.91 10.32
N VAL A 143 -3.34 17.00 9.90
CA VAL A 143 -2.94 17.80 8.72
C VAL A 143 -3.50 17.19 7.45
N LEU A 144 -3.38 15.87 7.28
CA LEU A 144 -3.90 15.16 6.11
C LEU A 144 -5.40 15.42 5.97
N ARG A 145 -6.21 15.25 7.04
CA ARG A 145 -7.64 15.60 7.01
C ARG A 145 -7.91 17.06 6.65
N SER A 146 -7.07 17.98 7.11
CA SER A 146 -7.18 19.40 6.78
C SER A 146 -6.95 19.65 5.28
N VAL A 147 -6.02 18.91 4.68
CA VAL A 147 -5.63 19.05 3.27
C VAL A 147 -6.39 18.08 2.34
N LEU A 148 -7.11 17.08 2.87
CA LEU A 148 -7.90 16.11 2.09
C LEU A 148 -8.94 16.79 1.21
N LYS A 149 -9.56 17.88 1.68
CA LYS A 149 -10.51 18.65 0.89
C LYS A 149 -9.84 19.33 -0.30
N ASP A 150 -8.64 19.88 -0.10
CA ASP A 150 -7.87 20.53 -1.17
C ASP A 150 -7.36 19.49 -2.18
N ILE A 151 -6.86 18.35 -1.69
CA ILE A 151 -6.44 17.22 -2.52
C ILE A 151 -7.63 16.65 -3.30
N ALA A 152 -8.81 16.53 -2.68
CA ALA A 152 -10.00 16.03 -3.37
C ALA A 152 -10.38 16.92 -4.57
N ILE A 153 -10.29 18.25 -4.44
CA ILE A 153 -10.54 19.18 -5.56
C ILE A 153 -9.53 18.94 -6.69
N LEU A 154 -8.25 18.76 -6.37
CA LEU A 154 -7.21 18.47 -7.37
C LEU A 154 -7.39 17.10 -8.03
N MET A 155 -7.81 16.08 -7.27
CA MET A 155 -8.16 14.77 -7.82
C MET A 155 -9.36 14.86 -8.78
N TRP A 156 -10.34 15.72 -8.50
CA TRP A 156 -11.45 15.98 -9.43
C TRP A 156 -10.99 16.67 -10.71
N VAL A 157 -10.09 17.65 -10.62
CA VAL A 157 -9.47 18.30 -11.79
C VAL A 157 -8.69 17.28 -12.62
N PHE A 158 -7.87 16.46 -11.96
CA PHE A 158 -7.09 15.41 -12.64
C PHE A 158 -7.98 14.36 -13.32
N LEU A 159 -9.07 13.94 -12.67
CA LEU A 159 -10.06 13.04 -13.27
C LEU A 159 -10.71 13.67 -14.50
N PHE A 160 -11.07 14.96 -14.43
CA PHE A 160 -11.61 15.69 -15.57
C PHE A 160 -10.62 15.75 -16.73
N GLU A 161 -9.33 16.01 -16.48
CA GLU A 161 -8.28 16.00 -17.50
C GLU A 161 -8.13 14.62 -18.17
N ILE A 162 -8.17 13.53 -17.38
CA ILE A 162 -8.12 12.16 -17.92
C ILE A 162 -9.28 11.92 -18.88
N LEU A 163 -10.50 12.30 -18.47
CA LEU A 163 -11.70 12.13 -19.31
C LEU A 163 -11.61 12.98 -20.57
N PHE A 164 -11.16 14.23 -20.44
CA PHE A 164 -11.05 15.18 -21.54
C PHE A 164 -10.01 14.74 -22.58
N PHE A 165 -8.74 14.59 -22.18
CA PHE A 165 -7.65 14.22 -23.09
C PHE A 165 -7.75 12.77 -23.58
N GLY A 166 -8.23 11.86 -22.75
CA GLY A 166 -8.50 10.48 -23.16
C GLY A 166 -9.58 10.40 -24.25
N SER A 167 -10.65 11.19 -24.12
CA SER A 167 -11.72 11.22 -25.14
C SER A 167 -11.26 11.87 -26.44
N ILE A 168 -10.48 12.95 -26.37
CA ILE A 168 -9.93 13.60 -27.57
C ILE A 168 -8.96 12.67 -28.30
N MET A 169 -8.09 11.98 -27.56
CA MET A 169 -7.16 11.03 -28.17
C MET A 169 -7.89 9.85 -28.80
N LEU A 170 -8.88 9.28 -28.11
CA LEU A 170 -9.72 8.21 -28.69
C LEU A 170 -10.39 8.67 -29.99
N PHE A 171 -10.95 9.88 -30.00
CA PHE A 171 -11.62 10.40 -31.18
C PHE A 171 -10.64 10.64 -32.35
N ALA A 172 -9.46 11.17 -32.06
CA ALA A 172 -8.39 11.33 -33.06
C ALA A 172 -7.98 9.98 -33.66
N ASP A 173 -7.78 8.96 -32.82
CA ASP A 173 -7.41 7.60 -33.25
C ASP A 173 -8.55 6.90 -34.02
N LEU A 174 -9.81 7.18 -33.67
CA LEU A 174 -10.97 6.65 -34.38
C LEU A 174 -11.10 7.22 -35.79
N ILE A 175 -10.91 8.53 -35.96
CA ILE A 175 -10.99 9.20 -37.27
C ILE A 175 -9.89 8.70 -38.22
N GLU A 176 -8.68 8.49 -37.70
CA GLU A 176 -7.53 8.11 -38.52
C GLU A 176 -7.61 6.65 -39.02
N GLY A 177 -8.38 5.78 -38.35
CA GLY A 177 -8.77 4.49 -38.93
C GLY A 177 -7.64 3.47 -39.08
N HIS A 178 -6.54 3.59 -38.32
CA HIS A 178 -5.38 2.72 -38.49
C HIS A 178 -5.68 1.22 -38.18
N PRO A 179 -5.07 0.28 -38.93
CA PRO A 179 -5.22 -1.15 -38.67
C PRO A 179 -4.52 -1.59 -37.38
N ASP A 180 -3.40 -0.95 -37.01
CA ASP A 180 -2.60 -1.26 -35.82
C ASP A 180 -2.86 -0.29 -34.65
N ARG A 181 -4.14 -0.01 -34.37
CA ARG A 181 -4.51 0.88 -33.26
C ARG A 181 -4.22 0.22 -31.92
N LEU A 182 -3.44 0.87 -31.06
CA LEU A 182 -3.19 0.40 -29.69
C LEU A 182 -4.35 0.77 -28.73
N MET A 183 -5.22 1.70 -29.14
CA MET A 183 -6.31 2.27 -28.34
C MET A 183 -7.68 1.70 -28.77
N HIS A 184 -7.95 0.42 -28.47
CA HIS A 184 -9.22 -0.20 -28.91
C HIS A 184 -10.45 0.20 -28.06
N ASP A 185 -10.24 0.44 -26.76
CA ASP A 185 -11.33 0.70 -25.81
C ASP A 185 -11.19 2.05 -25.12
N ILE A 186 -12.32 2.60 -24.66
CA ILE A 186 -12.39 3.83 -23.85
C ILE A 186 -11.46 3.77 -22.62
N PHE A 187 -11.37 2.60 -21.99
CA PHE A 187 -10.50 2.40 -20.83
C PHE A 187 -9.01 2.42 -21.19
N SER A 188 -8.65 1.95 -22.38
CA SER A 188 -7.28 2.02 -22.89
C SER A 188 -6.87 3.48 -23.16
N SER A 189 -7.76 4.29 -23.73
CA SER A 189 -7.50 5.73 -23.92
C SER A 189 -7.37 6.51 -22.61
N PHE A 190 -8.16 6.15 -21.59
CA PHE A 190 -7.98 6.71 -20.25
C PHE A 190 -6.67 6.26 -19.59
N TRP A 191 -6.24 5.01 -19.80
CA TRP A 191 -4.94 4.54 -19.35
C TRP A 191 -3.79 5.36 -19.96
N TRP A 192 -3.82 5.60 -21.28
CA TRP A 192 -2.85 6.47 -21.94
C TRP A 192 -2.87 7.90 -21.38
N ALA A 193 -4.06 8.47 -21.17
CA ALA A 193 -4.19 9.81 -20.60
C ALA A 193 -3.60 9.86 -19.18
N VAL A 194 -3.84 8.86 -18.34
CA VAL A 194 -3.28 8.74 -16.99
C VAL A 194 -1.75 8.72 -17.03
N ILE A 195 -1.14 7.81 -17.81
CA ILE A 195 0.33 7.67 -17.85
C ILE A 195 1.01 8.89 -18.48
N THR A 196 0.31 9.60 -19.37
CA THR A 196 0.83 10.81 -20.02
C THR A 196 0.71 12.04 -19.12
N LEU A 197 -0.44 12.26 -18.49
CA LEU A 197 -0.66 13.35 -17.53
C LEU A 197 0.24 13.22 -16.30
N THR A 198 0.52 11.98 -15.86
CA THR A 198 1.47 11.71 -14.77
C THR A 198 2.93 11.73 -15.19
N THR A 199 3.24 11.94 -16.47
CA THR A 199 4.61 11.91 -17.03
C THR A 199 5.33 10.57 -16.86
N ILE A 200 4.62 9.48 -16.58
CA ILE A 200 5.19 8.12 -16.47
C ILE A 200 5.56 7.59 -17.86
N GLY A 201 4.60 7.62 -18.79
CA GLY A 201 4.81 7.23 -20.19
C GLY A 201 5.47 5.85 -20.39
N TYR A 202 4.80 4.77 -19.95
CA TYR A 202 5.32 3.39 -20.12
C TYR A 202 5.66 3.03 -21.58
N GLY A 203 5.05 3.70 -22.55
CA GLY A 203 5.31 3.50 -23.98
C GLY A 203 4.59 2.30 -24.59
N ASP A 204 3.71 1.66 -23.82
CA ASP A 204 2.80 0.59 -24.25
C ASP A 204 1.74 1.10 -25.23
N MET A 205 1.32 2.37 -25.09
CA MET A 205 0.43 3.06 -26.03
C MET A 205 0.98 4.46 -26.30
N SER A 206 1.03 4.87 -27.58
CA SER A 206 1.54 6.18 -27.98
C SER A 206 0.94 6.62 -29.31
N PRO A 207 0.63 7.91 -29.49
CA PRO A 207 0.17 8.43 -30.78
C PRO A 207 1.29 8.38 -31.83
N PHE A 208 1.05 7.67 -32.92
CA PHE A 208 1.98 7.61 -34.05
C PHE A 208 1.88 8.85 -34.96
N GLN A 209 0.66 9.36 -35.09
CA GLN A 209 0.30 10.40 -36.03
C GLN A 209 0.65 11.82 -35.56
N PRO A 210 0.88 12.77 -36.50
CA PRO A 210 1.22 14.15 -36.16
C PRO A 210 0.14 14.84 -35.32
N ALA A 211 -1.14 14.63 -35.64
CA ALA A 211 -2.25 15.22 -34.89
C ALA A 211 -2.32 14.68 -33.44
N GLY A 212 -2.23 13.36 -33.29
CA GLY A 212 -2.13 12.72 -31.97
C GLY A 212 -0.90 13.17 -31.17
N LYS A 213 0.25 13.42 -31.82
CA LYS A 213 1.45 13.94 -31.15
C LYS A 213 1.27 15.36 -30.61
N VAL A 214 0.56 16.23 -31.34
CA VAL A 214 0.20 17.58 -30.85
C VAL A 214 -0.71 17.47 -29.63
N ILE A 215 -1.74 16.61 -29.70
CA ILE A 215 -2.63 16.34 -28.57
C ILE A 215 -1.81 15.82 -27.38
N GLY A 216 -0.93 14.85 -27.60
CA GLY A 216 -0.04 14.30 -26.58
C GLY A 216 0.86 15.36 -25.93
N ALA A 217 1.44 16.27 -26.72
CA ALA A 217 2.26 17.36 -26.19
C ALA A 217 1.45 18.33 -25.31
N CYS A 218 0.21 18.67 -25.72
CA CYS A 218 -0.70 19.45 -24.90
C CYS A 218 -1.08 18.73 -23.61
N THR A 219 -1.40 17.43 -23.69
CA THR A 219 -1.71 16.59 -22.52
C THR A 219 -0.56 16.58 -21.52
N MET A 220 0.68 16.38 -21.98
CA MET A 220 1.86 16.39 -21.10
C MET A 220 2.03 17.72 -20.37
N LEU A 221 1.87 18.85 -21.09
CA LEU A 221 2.00 20.18 -20.50
C LEU A 221 0.90 20.46 -19.45
N CYS A 222 -0.35 20.11 -19.75
CA CYS A 222 -1.45 20.26 -18.80
C CYS A 222 -1.25 19.39 -17.55
N GLY A 223 -0.87 18.12 -17.71
CA GLY A 223 -0.60 17.23 -16.58
C GLY A 223 0.50 17.75 -15.66
N LEU A 224 1.59 18.28 -16.24
CA LEU A 224 2.66 18.91 -15.47
C LEU A 224 2.17 20.11 -14.66
N LEU A 225 1.37 20.98 -15.26
CA LEU A 225 0.78 22.14 -14.56
C LEU A 225 -0.11 21.67 -13.40
N THR A 226 -0.96 20.67 -13.62
CA THR A 226 -1.87 20.14 -12.60
C THR A 226 -1.14 19.48 -11.42
N ILE A 227 -0.01 18.80 -11.66
CA ILE A 227 0.80 18.18 -10.59
C ILE A 227 1.60 19.22 -9.79
N ILE A 228 2.05 20.32 -10.41
CA ILE A 228 2.86 21.34 -9.74
C ILE A 228 2.03 22.15 -8.72
N VAL A 229 0.76 22.43 -9.01
CA VAL A 229 -0.13 23.26 -8.16
C VAL A 229 -0.34 22.74 -6.72
N PRO A 230 -0.58 21.43 -6.45
CA PRO A 230 -0.78 20.92 -5.09
C PRO A 230 0.40 21.14 -4.14
N ILE A 231 1.62 21.03 -4.66
CA ILE A 231 2.82 20.84 -3.85
C ILE A 231 3.06 22.07 -2.94
N PRO A 232 3.03 23.32 -3.44
CA PRO A 232 3.13 24.50 -2.60
C PRO A 232 1.97 24.66 -1.61
N ILE A 233 0.73 24.36 -2.03
CA ILE A 233 -0.46 24.46 -1.16
C ILE A 233 -0.31 23.52 0.04
N PHE A 234 0.09 22.28 -0.21
CA PHE A 234 0.39 21.29 0.83
C PHE A 234 1.49 21.80 1.76
N PHE A 235 2.60 22.31 1.21
CA PHE A 235 3.73 22.78 2.01
C PHE A 235 3.36 23.95 2.94
N ILE A 236 2.60 24.93 2.44
CA ILE A 236 2.13 26.08 3.24
C ILE A 236 1.22 25.62 4.38
N LYS A 237 0.25 24.74 4.10
CA LYS A 237 -0.67 24.20 5.12
C LYS A 237 0.05 23.34 6.14
N PHE A 238 0.99 22.49 5.69
CA PHE A 238 1.81 21.68 6.57
C PHE A 238 2.64 22.55 7.51
N LYS A 239 3.33 23.57 6.97
CA LYS A 239 4.13 24.52 7.77
C LYS A 239 3.25 25.23 8.80
N HIS A 240 2.08 25.72 8.40
CA HIS A 240 1.15 26.40 9.30
C HIS A 240 0.69 25.51 10.47
N HIS A 241 0.27 24.27 10.18
CA HIS A 241 -0.16 23.33 11.22
C HIS A 241 1.01 22.86 12.10
N TYR A 242 2.19 22.65 11.54
CA TYR A 242 3.39 22.24 12.28
C TYR A 242 3.83 23.33 13.27
N THR A 243 3.97 24.59 12.82
CA THR A 243 4.33 25.72 13.69
C THR A 243 3.31 25.91 14.80
N SER A 244 2.01 25.80 14.49
CA SER A 244 0.94 25.90 15.49
C SER A 244 1.00 24.79 16.55
N ALA A 245 1.36 23.56 16.16
CA ALA A 245 1.56 22.46 17.10
C ALA A 245 2.76 22.72 18.03
N VAL A 246 3.89 23.19 17.48
CA VAL A 246 5.11 23.51 18.26
C VAL A 246 4.86 24.65 19.25
N ILE A 247 4.14 25.71 18.86
CA ILE A 247 3.82 26.84 19.74
C ILE A 247 2.92 26.40 20.91
N LYS A 248 1.91 25.56 20.64
CA LYS A 248 1.02 25.02 21.68
C LYS A 248 1.79 24.22 22.72
N GLU A 249 2.77 23.42 22.30
CA GLU A 249 3.64 22.67 23.22
C GLU A 249 4.54 23.61 24.06
N LYS A 250 5.16 24.63 23.46
CA LYS A 250 5.94 25.62 24.21
C LYS A 250 5.10 26.38 25.25
N ARG A 251 3.86 26.74 24.92
CA ARG A 251 2.92 27.39 25.87
C ARG A 251 2.54 26.45 27.03
N LYS A 252 2.26 25.18 26.75
CA LYS A 252 1.99 24.17 27.79
C LYS A 252 3.20 23.96 28.71
N GLY A 253 4.41 23.93 28.16
CA GLY A 253 5.65 23.84 28.94
C GLY A 253 5.84 25.03 29.88
N LYS A 254 5.67 26.26 29.37
CA LYS A 254 5.75 27.48 30.20
C LYS A 254 4.69 27.55 31.29
N GLY A 255 3.44 27.17 30.98
CA GLY A 255 2.36 27.15 31.98
C GLY A 255 2.60 26.16 33.13
N LYS A 256 3.17 24.99 32.82
CA LYS A 256 3.55 24.00 33.84
C LYS A 256 4.72 24.47 34.72
N ALA A 257 5.71 25.12 34.14
CA ALA A 257 6.84 25.68 34.90
C ALA A 257 6.38 26.78 35.87
N MET A 258 5.52 27.69 35.41
CA MET A 258 4.98 28.77 36.26
C MET A 258 4.13 28.24 37.42
N ALA A 259 3.31 27.21 37.17
CA ALA A 259 2.51 26.57 38.21
C ALA A 259 3.36 25.80 39.24
N ALA A 260 4.47 25.19 38.82
CA ALA A 260 5.38 24.50 39.72
C ALA A 260 6.15 25.46 40.65
N THR A 261 6.55 26.64 40.15
CA THR A 261 7.20 27.67 40.97
C THR A 261 6.22 28.26 41.99
N ALA A 262 4.97 28.53 41.60
CA ALA A 262 3.95 29.07 42.50
C ALA A 262 3.53 28.10 43.62
N SER A 263 3.63 26.78 43.42
CA SER A 263 3.37 25.79 44.48
C SER A 263 4.57 25.50 45.39
N SER A 264 5.76 26.04 45.10
CA SER A 264 6.95 25.87 45.96
C SER A 264 7.16 27.03 46.94
N GLU A 265 6.42 28.13 46.76
CA GLU A 265 6.48 29.33 47.61
C GLU A 265 5.36 29.39 48.67
N VAL A 266 4.51 28.35 48.74
CA VAL A 266 3.45 28.16 49.74
C VAL A 266 3.80 26.96 50.61
#